data_AF-A0AAJ1MF11-F1
#
_entry.id   AF-A0AAJ1MF11-F1
#
_cell.length_a   1.000
_cell.length_b   1.000
_cell.length_c   1.000
_cell.angle_alpha   90.00
_cell.angle_beta   90.00
_cell.angle_gamma   90.00
#
_symmetry.space_group_name_H-M   'P 1'
#
loop_
_entity.id
_entity.type
_entity.pdbx_description
1 polymer ?
#
loop_
_entity_poly.entity_id
_entity_poly.type
_entity_poly.pdbx_seq_one_letter_code
_entity_poly.pdbx_strand_id
1 'polypeptide(L)'
;MRFNVSVFEQGRRLSPEEAKRRLNRLEEQMRMESCINALERVAATENNEILKNALTYLRKNKNLTPKYAFVVLWRLKINQIEHNPGFFKVTLKTAKQRSDLLSMDESRVHLIWPALTSTQRDIAIRLGHTPPGL
;
A
#
# COMPACT_ATOMS: atom_id res chain seq x y z
N MET A 1 19.79 -1.88 27.65
CA MET A 1 18.58 -1.42 28.38
C MET A 1 17.37 -2.20 27.87
N ARG A 2 16.66 -2.95 28.72
CA ARG A 2 15.36 -3.57 28.38
C ARG A 2 14.26 -2.64 28.91
N PHE A 3 13.64 -1.85 28.04
CA PHE A 3 12.51 -1.01 28.42
C PHE A 3 11.30 -1.91 28.73
N ASN A 4 10.98 -2.05 30.00
CA ASN A 4 9.82 -2.82 30.48
C ASN A 4 8.58 -1.91 30.41
N VAL A 5 8.18 -1.53 29.19
CA VAL A 5 7.04 -0.64 28.95
C VAL A 5 5.76 -1.41 29.29
N SER A 6 5.18 -1.13 30.46
CA SER A 6 3.90 -1.70 30.87
C SER A 6 2.79 -0.90 30.20
N VAL A 7 2.19 -1.45 29.16
CA VAL A 7 1.05 -0.84 28.45
C VAL A 7 -0.25 -1.31 29.11
N PHE A 8 -1.08 -0.35 29.52
CA PHE A 8 -2.38 -0.61 30.12
C PHE A 8 -3.49 -0.28 29.11
N GLU A 9 -4.52 -1.12 29.03
CA GLU A 9 -5.73 -0.88 28.24
C GLU A 9 -6.98 -1.19 29.07
N GLN A 10 -7.90 -0.23 29.18
CA GLN A 10 -9.17 -0.38 29.93
C GLN A 10 -8.99 -0.97 31.35
N GLY A 11 -7.91 -0.58 32.04
CA GLY A 11 -7.60 -1.07 33.39
C GLY A 11 -6.94 -2.45 33.46
N ARG A 12 -6.72 -3.14 32.33
CA ARG A 12 -6.00 -4.42 32.26
C ARG A 12 -4.55 -4.21 31.81
N ARG A 13 -3.62 -4.84 32.53
CA ARG A 13 -2.21 -4.91 32.13
C ARG A 13 -2.07 -5.88 30.96
N LEU A 14 -1.58 -5.39 29.83
CA LEU A 14 -1.28 -6.24 28.67
C LEU A 14 -0.04 -7.09 28.94
N SER A 15 -0.01 -8.31 28.40
CA SER A 15 1.22 -9.11 28.40
C SER A 15 2.32 -8.40 27.60
N PRO A 16 3.61 -8.69 27.82
CA PRO A 16 4.70 -8.16 27.00
C PRO A 16 4.50 -8.40 25.49
N GLU A 17 3.94 -9.55 25.10
CA GLU A 17 3.63 -9.90 23.70
C GLU A 17 2.48 -9.06 23.15
N GLU A 18 1.44 -8.81 23.95
CA GLU A 18 0.31 -7.95 23.57
C GLU A 18 0.73 -6.48 23.44
N ALA A 19 1.53 -5.99 24.39
CA ALA A 19 2.11 -4.65 24.35
C ALA A 19 2.98 -4.49 23.09
N LYS A 20 3.86 -5.45 22.79
CA LYS A 20 4.69 -5.44 21.58
C LYS A 20 3.87 -5.44 20.30
N ARG A 21 2.84 -6.29 20.20
CA ARG A 21 1.93 -6.32 19.04
C ARG A 21 1.21 -4.99 18.85
N ARG A 22 0.79 -4.34 19.94
CA ARG A 22 0.14 -3.04 19.88
C ARG A 22 1.09 -1.94 19.40
N LEU A 23 2.29 -1.88 19.97
CA LEU A 23 3.33 -0.93 19.55
C LEU A 23 3.66 -1.08 18.07
N ASN A 24 3.86 -2.31 17.59
CA ASN A 24 4.11 -2.58 16.17
C ASN A 24 2.97 -2.06 15.28
N ARG A 25 1.70 -2.27 15.67
CA ARG A 25 0.55 -1.76 14.90
C ARG A 25 0.51 -0.24 14.85
N LEU A 26 0.82 0.43 15.97
CA LEU A 26 0.88 1.89 16.03
C LEU A 26 2.02 2.44 15.17
N GLU A 27 3.20 1.82 15.23
CA GLU A 27 4.32 2.19 14.37
C GLU A 27 3.98 2.02 12.89
N GLU A 28 3.37 0.89 12.50
CA GLU A 28 2.93 0.66 11.13
C GLU A 28 1.93 1.73 10.66
N GLN A 29 0.96 2.09 11.50
CA GLN A 29 0.00 3.15 11.22
C GLN A 29 0.68 4.51 11.01
N MET A 30 1.59 4.89 11.92
CA MET A 30 2.32 6.15 11.82
C MET A 30 3.20 6.20 10.56
N ARG A 31 3.89 5.10 10.21
CA ARG A 31 4.69 5.02 8.97
C ARG A 31 3.81 5.19 7.74
N MET A 32 2.64 4.55 7.73
CA MET A 32 1.66 4.69 6.66
C MET A 32 1.16 6.14 6.52
N GLU A 33 0.83 6.80 7.64
CA GLU A 33 0.33 8.17 7.60
C GLU A 33 1.41 9.15 7.14
N SER A 34 2.64 8.97 7.62
CA SER A 34 3.80 9.73 7.15
C SER A 34 4.00 9.58 5.64
N CYS A 35 3.90 8.36 5.13
CA CYS A 35 4.02 8.05 3.71
C CYS A 35 2.92 8.72 2.87
N ILE A 36 1.66 8.67 3.32
CA ILE A 36 0.53 9.34 2.66
C ILE A 36 0.74 10.87 2.66
N ASN A 37 1.13 11.45 3.79
CA ASN A 37 1.38 12.88 3.90
C ASN A 37 2.54 13.34 2.99
N ALA A 38 3.59 12.53 2.84
CA ALA A 38 4.67 12.79 1.89
C ALA A 38 4.16 12.79 0.44
N LEU A 39 3.32 11.82 0.07
CA LEU A 39 2.70 11.77 -1.26
C LEU A 39 1.76 12.95 -1.52
N GLU A 40 1.06 13.46 -0.51
CA GLU A 40 0.21 14.65 -0.66
C GLU A 40 1.04 15.90 -0.94
N ARG A 41 2.21 16.04 -0.31
CA ARG A 41 3.16 17.12 -0.64
C ARG A 41 3.66 17.00 -2.08
N VAL A 42 4.02 15.80 -2.52
CA VAL A 42 4.39 15.54 -3.92
C VAL A 42 3.25 15.90 -4.88
N ALA A 43 2.02 15.51 -4.56
CA ALA A 43 0.86 15.82 -5.39
C ALA A 43 0.63 17.33 -5.54
N ALA A 44 0.84 18.09 -4.46
CA ALA A 44 0.73 19.54 -4.46
C ALA A 44 1.84 20.20 -5.28
N THR A 45 3.10 19.74 -5.14
CA THR A 45 4.24 20.29 -5.91
C THR A 45 4.14 19.99 -7.40
N GLU A 46 3.68 18.79 -7.77
CA GLU A 46 3.55 18.38 -9.18
C GLU A 46 2.25 18.85 -9.85
N ASN A 47 1.30 19.44 -9.12
CA ASN A 47 -0.08 19.70 -9.59
C ASN A 47 -0.72 18.46 -10.24
N ASN A 48 -0.50 17.28 -9.64
CA ASN A 48 -0.91 16.00 -10.21
C ASN A 48 -2.28 15.56 -9.69
N GLU A 49 -3.33 15.90 -10.44
CA GLU A 49 -4.72 15.57 -10.08
C GLU A 49 -4.98 14.05 -10.03
N ILE A 50 -4.26 13.24 -10.82
CA ILE A 50 -4.42 11.78 -10.78
C ILE A 50 -3.91 11.22 -9.45
N LEU A 51 -2.73 11.68 -9.00
CA LEU A 51 -2.17 11.27 -7.71
C LEU A 51 -3.08 11.73 -6.56
N LYS A 52 -3.56 12.97 -6.60
CA LYS A 52 -4.52 13.50 -5.61
C LYS A 52 -5.78 12.63 -5.53
N ASN A 53 -6.38 12.30 -6.67
CA ASN A 53 -7.55 11.43 -6.73
C ASN A 53 -7.26 10.01 -6.20
N ALA A 54 -6.08 9.46 -6.51
CA ALA A 54 -5.64 8.17 -5.97
C ALA A 54 -5.51 8.19 -4.44
N LEU A 55 -4.94 9.26 -3.87
CA LEU A 55 -4.80 9.44 -2.42
C LEU A 55 -6.16 9.63 -1.73
N THR A 56 -7.06 10.42 -2.32
CA THR A 56 -8.45 10.53 -1.85
C THR A 56 -9.16 9.18 -1.88
N TYR A 57 -9.00 8.41 -2.96
CA TYR A 57 -9.57 7.06 -3.07
C TYR A 57 -9.01 6.12 -2.01
N LEU A 58 -7.70 6.15 -1.77
CA LEU A 58 -7.03 5.35 -0.74
C LEU A 58 -7.55 5.66 0.67
N ARG A 59 -7.66 6.95 1.02
CA ARG A 59 -8.17 7.39 2.33
C ARG A 59 -9.58 6.85 2.59
N LYS A 60 -10.44 6.88 1.56
CA LYS A 60 -11.85 6.42 1.64
C LYS A 60 -11.99 4.90 1.65
N ASN A 61 -11.32 4.19 0.75
CA ASN A 61 -11.57 2.76 0.50
C ASN A 61 -10.57 1.83 1.20
N LYS A 62 -9.46 2.37 1.72
CA LYS A 62 -8.33 1.60 2.30
C LYS A 62 -7.72 0.56 1.33
N ASN A 63 -7.92 0.78 0.03
CA ASN A 63 -7.37 -0.01 -1.07
C ASN A 63 -7.26 0.87 -2.33
N LEU A 64 -6.57 0.35 -3.35
CA LEU A 64 -6.34 1.01 -4.63
C LEU A 64 -6.83 0.13 -5.79
N THR A 65 -7.37 0.76 -6.83
CA THR A 65 -7.51 0.10 -8.13
C THR A 65 -6.12 -0.12 -8.75
N PRO A 66 -5.96 -1.04 -9.72
CA PRO A 66 -4.65 -1.27 -10.36
C PRO A 66 -4.02 0.01 -10.93
N LYS A 67 -4.82 0.86 -11.58
CA LYS A 67 -4.37 2.16 -12.12
C LYS A 67 -3.88 3.10 -11.01
N TYR A 68 -4.60 3.21 -9.89
CA TYR A 68 -4.16 4.04 -8.78
C TYR A 68 -2.97 3.45 -8.01
N ALA A 69 -2.90 2.13 -7.88
CA ALA A 69 -1.74 1.45 -7.28
C ALA A 69 -0.47 1.76 -8.07
N PHE A 70 -0.54 1.73 -9.40
CA PHE A 70 0.58 2.10 -10.25
C PHE A 70 1.01 3.55 -10.00
N VAL A 71 0.07 4.50 -10.04
CA VAL A 71 0.37 5.93 -9.83
C VAL A 71 1.04 6.17 -8.48
N VAL A 72 0.50 5.59 -7.42
CA VAL A 72 1.03 5.73 -6.05
C VAL A 72 2.42 5.10 -5.93
N LEU A 73 2.59 3.83 -6.30
CA LEU A 73 3.87 3.12 -6.15
C LEU A 73 4.97 3.69 -7.06
N TRP A 74 4.60 4.19 -8.26
CA TRP A 74 5.52 4.91 -9.12
C TRP A 74 6.02 6.18 -8.47
N ARG A 75 5.12 6.97 -7.86
CA ARG A 75 5.49 8.21 -7.18
C ARG A 75 6.33 7.99 -5.95
N LEU A 76 6.05 6.93 -5.19
CA LEU A 76 6.91 6.51 -4.09
C LEU A 76 8.31 6.15 -4.58
N LYS A 77 8.42 5.37 -5.67
CA LYS A 77 9.70 4.95 -6.24
C LYS A 77 10.54 6.14 -6.72
N ILE A 78 9.97 7.03 -7.54
CA ILE A 78 10.75 8.13 -8.12
C ILE A 78 11.15 9.20 -7.09
N ASN A 79 10.33 9.39 -6.04
CA ASN A 79 10.63 10.32 -4.96
C ASN A 79 11.41 9.66 -3.81
N GLN A 80 11.84 8.40 -3.97
CA GLN A 80 12.60 7.65 -2.97
C GLN A 80 11.94 7.62 -1.58
N ILE A 81 10.61 7.60 -1.55
CA ILE A 81 9.84 7.53 -0.30
C ILE A 81 9.83 6.07 0.15
N GLU A 82 10.46 5.79 1.29
CA GLU A 82 10.46 4.46 1.89
C GLU A 82 9.04 4.03 2.24
N HIS A 83 8.69 2.79 1.87
CA HIS A 83 7.37 2.24 2.11
C HIS A 83 7.39 0.72 2.09
N ASN A 84 6.38 0.12 2.72
CA ASN A 84 6.07 -1.30 2.54
C ASN A 84 5.01 -1.44 1.43
N PRO A 85 5.31 -2.08 0.29
CA PRO A 85 4.33 -2.23 -0.80
C PRO A 85 3.04 -2.94 -0.39
N GLY A 86 3.12 -3.89 0.55
CA GLY A 86 1.95 -4.62 1.05
C GLY A 86 0.93 -3.74 1.78
N PHE A 87 1.32 -2.53 2.16
CA PHE A 87 0.42 -1.53 2.71
C PHE A 87 -0.61 -1.04 1.68
N PHE A 88 -0.19 -0.91 0.41
CA PHE A 88 -1.01 -0.38 -0.68
C PHE A 88 -1.86 -1.48 -1.33
N LYS A 89 -2.82 -2.00 -0.57
CA LYS A 89 -3.68 -3.11 -1.00
C LYS A 89 -4.36 -2.82 -2.33
N VAL A 90 -4.11 -3.65 -3.33
CA VAL A 90 -4.78 -3.56 -4.63
C VAL A 90 -6.10 -4.32 -4.59
N THR A 91 -7.14 -3.84 -5.27
CA THR A 91 -8.44 -4.51 -5.40
C THR A 91 -8.69 -5.00 -6.83
N LEU A 92 -9.04 -6.29 -6.96
CA LEU A 92 -9.38 -6.97 -8.22
C LEU A 92 -10.76 -7.67 -8.14
N LYS A 93 -11.66 -7.12 -7.33
CA LYS A 93 -12.97 -7.72 -7.02
C LYS A 93 -13.95 -7.63 -8.19
N THR A 94 -13.86 -6.57 -8.99
CA THR A 94 -14.80 -6.30 -10.08
C THR A 94 -14.22 -6.69 -11.44
N ALA A 95 -15.10 -6.99 -12.40
CA ALA A 95 -14.69 -7.24 -13.80
C ALA A 95 -13.91 -6.05 -14.39
N LYS A 96 -14.36 -4.82 -14.09
CA LYS A 96 -13.66 -3.60 -14.51
C LYS A 96 -12.22 -3.54 -14.00
N GLN A 97 -11.98 -3.84 -12.72
CA GLN A 97 -10.61 -3.83 -12.16
C GLN A 97 -9.72 -4.90 -12.79
N ARG A 98 -10.26 -6.07 -13.12
CA ARG A 98 -9.52 -7.13 -13.81
C ARG A 98 -9.21 -6.75 -15.25
N SER A 99 -10.16 -6.13 -15.96
CA SER A 99 -9.96 -5.59 -17.31
C SER A 99 -8.95 -4.43 -17.31
N ASP A 100 -8.99 -3.56 -16.30
CA ASP A 100 -7.98 -2.53 -16.10
C ASP A 100 -6.59 -3.13 -15.88
N LEU A 101 -6.46 -4.22 -15.11
CA LEU A 101 -5.19 -4.92 -14.93
C LEU A 101 -4.71 -5.59 -16.22
N LEU A 102 -5.61 -6.25 -16.95
CA LEU A 102 -5.32 -6.89 -18.24
C LEU A 102 -4.77 -5.88 -19.26
N SER A 103 -5.31 -4.67 -19.29
CA SER A 103 -4.91 -3.62 -20.24
C SER A 103 -3.66 -2.82 -19.81
N MET A 104 -3.08 -3.09 -18.64
CA MET A 104 -1.87 -2.41 -18.20
C MET A 104 -0.64 -3.00 -18.90
N ASP A 105 0.32 -2.14 -19.24
CA ASP A 105 1.64 -2.60 -19.71
C ASP A 105 2.33 -3.44 -18.62
N GLU A 106 3.09 -4.45 -19.03
CA GLU A 106 3.80 -5.38 -18.14
C GLU A 106 4.69 -4.63 -17.12
N SER A 107 5.39 -3.57 -17.55
CA SER A 107 6.22 -2.74 -16.68
C SER A 107 5.45 -2.09 -15.52
N ARG A 108 4.18 -1.73 -15.75
CA ARG A 108 3.30 -1.16 -14.72
C ARG A 108 2.80 -2.24 -13.76
N VAL A 109 2.53 -3.43 -14.29
CA VAL A 109 2.12 -4.59 -13.49
C VAL A 109 3.28 -5.04 -12.59
N HIS A 110 4.49 -5.10 -13.12
CA HIS A 110 5.71 -5.38 -12.36
C HIS A 110 5.92 -4.40 -11.21
N LEU A 111 5.63 -3.11 -11.43
CA LEU A 111 5.75 -2.10 -10.39
C LEU A 111 4.76 -2.32 -9.23
N ILE A 112 3.53 -2.75 -9.52
CA ILE A 112 2.53 -3.00 -8.48
C ILE A 112 2.58 -4.43 -7.92
N TRP A 113 3.36 -5.32 -8.54
CA TRP A 113 3.48 -6.73 -8.17
C TRP A 113 3.75 -7.00 -6.68
N PRO A 114 4.64 -6.23 -6.02
CA PRO A 114 4.92 -6.43 -4.59
C PRO A 114 3.71 -6.13 -3.69
N ALA A 115 2.77 -5.30 -4.16
CA ALA A 115 1.53 -4.96 -3.45
C ALA A 115 0.36 -5.92 -3.71
N LEU A 116 0.51 -6.85 -4.66
CA LEU A 116 -0.47 -7.89 -4.94
C LEU A 116 -0.33 -9.05 -3.95
N THR A 117 -1.46 -9.60 -3.51
CA THR A 117 -1.48 -10.87 -2.76
C THR A 117 -1.19 -12.05 -3.69
N SER A 118 -0.86 -13.22 -3.13
CA SER A 118 -0.60 -14.44 -3.93
C SER A 118 -1.76 -14.75 -4.90
N THR A 119 -3.00 -14.72 -4.42
CA THR A 119 -4.19 -14.93 -5.27
C THR A 119 -4.32 -13.87 -6.37
N GLN A 120 -3.94 -12.63 -6.11
CA GLN A 120 -3.99 -11.56 -7.12
C GLN A 120 -2.90 -11.71 -8.18
N ARG A 121 -1.72 -12.21 -7.78
CA ARG A 121 -0.65 -12.58 -8.73
C ARG A 121 -1.09 -13.73 -9.62
N ASP A 122 -1.76 -14.75 -9.07
CA ASP A 122 -2.32 -15.84 -9.88
C ASP A 122 -3.35 -15.32 -10.90
N ILE A 123 -4.18 -14.34 -10.51
CA ILE A 123 -5.10 -13.67 -11.43
C ILE A 123 -4.33 -12.91 -12.50
N ALA A 124 -3.28 -12.16 -12.15
CA ALA A 124 -2.46 -11.43 -13.11
C ALA A 124 -1.82 -12.38 -14.14
N ILE A 125 -1.31 -13.53 -13.70
CA ILE A 125 -0.73 -14.57 -14.56
C ILE A 125 -1.77 -15.14 -15.52
N ARG A 126 -2.99 -15.45 -15.03
CA ARG A 126 -4.10 -15.92 -15.88
C ARG A 126 -4.56 -14.87 -16.90
N LEU A 127 -4.32 -13.59 -16.63
CA LEU A 127 -4.58 -12.48 -17.55
C LEU A 127 -3.42 -12.26 -18.54
N GLY A 128 -2.35 -13.05 -18.49
CA GLY A 128 -1.24 -12.99 -19.44
C GLY A 128 -0.03 -12.18 -18.97
N HIS A 129 0.00 -11.72 -17.72
CA HIS A 129 1.18 -11.04 -17.15
C HIS A 129 2.22 -12.02 -16.62
N THR A 130 3.49 -11.61 -16.61
CA THR A 130 4.56 -12.39 -15.98
C THR A 130 5.01 -11.78 -14.65
N PRO A 131 5.55 -12.59 -13.72
CA PRO A 131 6.25 -12.09 -12.55
C PRO A 131 7.54 -11.32 -12.92
N PRO A 132 7.87 -10.22 -12.21
CA PRO A 132 9.14 -9.54 -12.41
C PRO A 132 10.33 -10.41 -11.99
N GLY A 133 11.38 -10.46 -12.82
CA GLY A 133 12.63 -11.17 -12.51
C GLY A 133 12.66 -12.65 -12.93
N LEU A 134 11.79 -13.06 -13.85
CA LEU A 134 11.99 -14.26 -14.67
C LEU A 134 13.08 -14.06 -15.73
#